data_AF-A0A2U2S1Y0-F1
#
_entry.id   AF-A0A2U2S1Y0-F1
#
_cell.length_a   1.000
_cell.length_b   1.000
_cell.length_c   1.000
_cell.angle_alpha   90.00
_cell.angle_beta   90.00
_cell.angle_gamma   90.00
#
_symmetry.space_group_name_H-M   'P 1'
#
loop_
_entity.id
_entity.type
_entity.pdbx_description
1 polymer ?
#
loop_
_entity_poly.entity_id
_entity_poly.type
_entity_poly.pdbx_seq_one_letter_code
_entity_poly.pdbx_strand_id
1 'polypeptide(L)' 'MTPEEQLSTQPQERARLAKILWLNTGLDVLYVAAGVALIVTLGRSNLFWRGGGWGIIIQGGFLFFFDVVHAWQLR' A
#
# COMPACT_ATOMS: atom_id res chain seq x y z
N MET A 1 -17.16 19.10 -22.31
CA MET A 1 -16.77 19.38 -20.92
C MET A 1 -16.19 20.78 -20.89
N THR A 2 -16.81 21.65 -20.10
CA THR A 2 -16.39 23.05 -19.97
C THR A 2 -15.23 23.18 -18.96
N PRO A 3 -14.36 24.19 -19.08
CA PRO A 3 -13.27 24.43 -18.11
C PRO A 3 -13.75 24.57 -16.65
N GLU A 4 -15.00 24.99 -16.44
CA GLU A 4 -15.61 25.17 -15.12
C GLU A 4 -16.06 23.84 -14.46
N GLU A 5 -16.42 22.83 -15.26
CA GLU A 5 -16.63 21.46 -14.77
C GLU A 5 -15.31 20.85 -14.26
N GLN A 6 -14.18 21.14 -14.90
CA GLN A 6 -12.85 20.65 -14.46
C GLN A 6 -12.34 21.34 -13.18
N LEU A 7 -12.78 22.57 -12.89
CA LEU A 7 -12.43 23.28 -11.66
C LEU A 7 -13.23 22.80 -10.45
N SER A 8 -14.47 22.34 -10.66
CA SER A 8 -15.36 21.84 -9.61
C SER A 8 -15.13 20.36 -9.27
N THR A 9 -14.57 19.55 -10.17
CA THR A 9 -14.25 18.13 -9.92
C THR A 9 -12.92 17.91 -9.20
N GLN A 10 -11.97 18.83 -9.30
CA GLN A 10 -10.63 18.69 -8.72
C GLN A 10 -10.59 18.38 -7.21
N PRO A 11 -11.38 19.04 -6.34
CA PRO A 11 -11.36 18.73 -4.91
C PRO A 11 -11.98 17.36 -4.58
N GLN A 12 -13.04 16.98 -5.29
CA GLN A 12 -13.73 15.71 -5.09
C GLN A 12 -12.92 14.52 -5.62
N GLU A 13 -12.25 14.67 -6.76
CA GLU A 13 -11.33 13.66 -7.29
C GLU A 13 -10.13 13.45 -6.37
N ARG A 14 -9.52 14.54 -5.87
CA ARG A 14 -8.42 14.45 -4.88
C ARG A 14 -8.86 13.73 -3.61
N ALA A 15 -10.04 14.04 -3.08
CA ALA A 15 -10.58 13.36 -1.90
C ALA A 15 -10.87 11.87 -2.15
N ARG A 16 -11.34 11.51 -3.35
CA ARG A 16 -11.57 10.11 -3.74
C ARG A 16 -10.25 9.34 -3.92
N LEU A 17 -9.25 9.97 -4.54
CA LEU A 17 -7.90 9.42 -4.68
C LEU A 17 -7.24 9.21 -3.31
N ALA A 18 -7.34 10.21 -2.41
CA ALA A 18 -6.86 10.09 -1.04
C ALA A 18 -7.48 8.89 -0.31
N LYS A 19 -8.81 8.68 -0.44
CA LYS A 19 -9.49 7.51 0.16
C LYS A 19 -8.98 6.18 -0.39
N ILE A 20 -8.74 6.09 -1.70
CA ILE A 20 -8.22 4.88 -2.34
C ILE A 20 -6.78 4.61 -1.88
N LEU A 21 -5.94 5.64 -1.86
CA LEU A 21 -4.56 5.55 -1.36
C LEU A 21 -4.52 5.06 0.09
N TRP A 22 -5.36 5.60 0.97
CA TRP A 22 -5.45 5.15 2.38
C TRP A 22 -5.89 3.70 2.51
N LEU A 23 -6.85 3.25 1.69
CA LEU A 23 -7.26 1.85 1.65
C LEU A 23 -6.10 0.95 1.20
N ASN A 24 -5.36 1.37 0.16
CA ASN A 24 -4.23 0.63 -0.38
C ASN A 24 -3.06 0.55 0.63
N THR A 25 -2.76 1.67 1.30
CA THR A 25 -1.79 1.71 2.40
C THR A 25 -2.16 0.72 3.52
N GLY A 26 -3.45 0.63 3.87
CA GLY A 26 -3.94 -0.34 4.84
C GLY A 26 -3.75 -1.79 4.39
N LEU A 27 -4.01 -2.07 3.11
CA LEU A 27 -3.78 -3.38 2.50
C LEU A 27 -2.29 -3.75 2.48
N ASP A 28 -1.40 -2.80 2.20
CA ASP A 28 0.04 -3.02 2.22
C ASP A 28 0.56 -3.39 3.61
N VAL A 29 0.05 -2.73 4.67
CA VAL A 29 0.37 -3.10 6.05
C VAL A 29 -0.06 -4.54 6.37
N LEU A 30 -1.28 -4.92 5.96
CA LEU A 30 -1.76 -6.29 6.11
C LEU A 30 -0.90 -7.29 5.32
N TYR A 31 -0.48 -6.92 4.11
CA TYR A 31 0.35 -7.75 3.25
C TYR A 31 1.73 -7.98 3.86
N VAL A 32 2.41 -6.93 4.34
CA VAL A 32 3.70 -7.04 5.03
C VAL A 32 3.55 -7.86 6.33
N ALA A 33 2.50 -7.64 7.10
CA ALA A 33 2.21 -8.41 8.31
C ALA A 33 2.04 -9.90 8.02
N ALA A 34 1.38 -10.26 6.90
CA ALA A 34 1.27 -11.64 6.44
C ALA A 34 2.65 -12.23 6.08
N GLY A 35 3.54 -11.46 5.46
CA GLY A 35 4.92 -11.87 5.18
C GLY A 35 5.73 -12.15 6.45
N VAL A 36 5.59 -11.29 7.47
CA VAL A 36 6.18 -11.52 8.80
C VAL A 36 5.60 -12.79 9.41
N ALA A 37 4.27 -12.93 9.46
CA ALA A 37 3.60 -14.11 9.99
C ALA A 37 4.06 -15.40 9.28
N LEU A 38 4.26 -15.36 7.96
CA LEU A 38 4.77 -16.47 7.18
C LEU A 38 6.19 -16.89 7.63
N ILE A 39 7.07 -15.92 7.88
CA ILE A 39 8.43 -16.19 8.40
C ILE A 39 8.39 -16.81 9.79
N VAL A 40 7.61 -16.27 10.73
CA VAL A 40 7.60 -16.77 12.12
C VAL A 40 6.83 -18.07 12.30
N THR A 41 5.91 -18.42 11.39
CA THR A 41 5.16 -19.68 11.43
C THR A 41 5.83 -20.76 10.59
N LEU A 42 5.70 -20.67 9.27
CA LEU A 42 6.14 -21.67 8.28
C LEU A 42 7.62 -21.52 7.91
N GLY A 43 8.18 -20.32 8.01
CA GLY A 43 9.58 -20.03 7.70
C GLY A 43 10.58 -20.53 8.75
N ARG A 44 10.13 -20.97 9.92
CA ARG A 44 11.00 -21.54 10.96
C ARG A 44 11.55 -22.91 10.59
N SER A 45 10.75 -23.73 9.89
CA SER A 45 11.10 -25.10 9.51
C SER A 45 11.51 -25.24 8.05
N ASN A 46 11.28 -24.20 7.22
CA ASN A 46 11.52 -24.29 5.78
C ASN A 46 12.04 -22.96 5.20
N LEU A 47 13.23 -23.04 4.60
CA LEU A 47 13.91 -21.92 3.95
C LEU A 47 13.12 -21.31 2.79
N PHE A 48 12.31 -22.10 2.07
CA PHE A 48 11.46 -21.61 0.98
C PHE A 48 10.41 -20.63 1.50
N TRP A 49 9.67 -21.00 2.56
CA TRP A 49 8.68 -20.14 3.19
C TRP A 49 9.30 -18.89 3.82
N ARG A 50 10.52 -19.02 4.36
CA ARG A 50 11.28 -17.88 4.89
C ARG A 50 11.66 -16.89 3.79
N GLY A 51 12.17 -17.38 2.66
CA GLY A 51 12.49 -16.56 1.49
C GLY A 51 11.25 -15.89 0.91
N GLY A 52 10.13 -16.61 0.81
CA GLY A 52 8.85 -16.07 0.36
C GLY A 52 8.35 -14.94 1.26
N GLY A 53 8.41 -15.09 2.58
CA GLY A 53 8.00 -14.03 3.49
C GLY A 53 8.91 -12.79 3.44
N TRP A 54 10.22 -12.97 3.21
CA TRP A 54 11.12 -11.83 2.96
C TRP A 54 10.77 -11.12 1.64
N GLY A 55 10.42 -11.86 0.59
CA GLY A 55 9.93 -11.29 -0.66
C GLY A 55 8.67 -10.44 -0.47
N ILE A 56 7.69 -10.96 0.29
CA ILE A 56 6.46 -10.23 0.64
C ILE A 56 6.78 -8.95 1.41
N ILE A 57 7.67 -9.00 2.40
CA ILE A 57 8.05 -7.82 3.19
C ILE A 57 8.72 -6.75 2.32
N ILE A 58 9.65 -7.13 1.45
CA ILE A 58 10.39 -6.18 0.60
C ILE A 58 9.44 -5.57 -0.44
N GLN A 59 8.63 -6.40 -1.11
CA GLN A 59 7.68 -5.92 -2.12
C GLN A 59 6.58 -5.05 -1.51
N GLY A 60 5.96 -5.52 -0.42
CA GLY A 60 4.92 -4.77 0.29
C GLY A 60 5.46 -3.50 0.96
N GLY A 61 6.69 -3.54 1.48
CA GLY A 61 7.34 -2.37 2.05
C GLY A 61 7.62 -1.27 1.03
N PHE A 62 7.96 -1.65 -0.21
CA PHE A 62 8.13 -0.69 -1.31
C PHE A 62 6.81 0.01 -1.67
N LEU A 63 5.71 -0.75 -1.79
CA LEU A 63 4.37 -0.21 -2.08
C LEU A 63 3.89 0.69 -0.94
N PHE A 64 4.03 0.25 0.31
CA PHE A 64 3.69 1.04 1.49
C PHE A 64 4.43 2.38 1.52
N PHE A 65 5.75 2.36 1.24
CA PHE A 65 6.52 3.60 1.18
C PHE A 65 6.02 4.54 0.08
N PHE A 66 5.77 4.00 -1.11
CA PHE A 66 5.26 4.79 -2.24
C PHE A 66 3.91 5.44 -1.92
N ASP A 67 2.99 4.67 -1.32
CA ASP A 67 1.66 5.13 -0.95
C ASP A 67 1.68 6.18 0.16
N VAL A 68 2.50 5.99 1.20
CA VAL A 68 2.66 6.98 2.28
C VAL A 68 3.23 8.30 1.76
N VAL A 69 4.24 8.25 0.88
CA VAL A 69 4.81 9.45 0.25
C VAL A 69 3.76 10.17 -0.60
N HIS A 70 3.00 9.44 -1.41
CA HIS A 70 1.92 10.01 -2.23
C HIS A 70 0.79 10.60 -1.39
N ALA A 71 0.36 9.89 -0.33
CA ALA A 71 -0.66 10.37 0.59
C ALA A 71 -0.21 11.65 1.34
N TRP A 72 1.07 11.75 1.66
CA TRP A 72 1.62 12.94 2.31
C TRP A 72 1.72 14.15 1.36
N GLN A 73 2.04 13.93 0.08
CA GLN A 73 2.04 14.98 -0.95
C GLN A 73 0.64 15.45 -1.36
N LEU A 74 -0.39 14.63 -1.16
CA LEU A 74 -1.77 14.97 -1.47
C LEU A 74 -2.50 15.71 -0.33
N ARG A 75 -1.87 15.84 0.84
CA ARG A 75 -2.37 16.60 1.99
C ARG A 75 -2.02 18.08 1.87
#